data_AF-A0A920F0H7-F1
#
_entry.id   AF-A0A920F0H7-F1
#
_cell.length_a   1.000
_cell.length_b   1.000
_cell.length_c   1.000
_cell.angle_alpha   90.00
_cell.angle_beta   90.00
_cell.angle_gamma   90.00
#
_symmetry.space_group_name_H-M   'P 1'
#
loop_
_entity.id
_entity.type
_entity.pdbx_description
1 polymer ?
#
loop_
_entity_poly.entity_id
_entity_poly.type
_entity_poly.pdbx_seq_one_letter_code
_entity_poly.pdbx_strand_id
1 'polypeptide(L)'
;MEVNEKIAIEHGLKKDEYKKICDLLKRNPNLTELGIFSAMWNEHCSYKSSRLHLKKLPTKGKKVIQGPGENAGVIDIDDGDAIVFKIESHNHPSFIEPYQGAATGVGGIMRDVFTMGARPIANLNSIHFGSPQNKKTKNLLRGVVNGIGGYGNCMGIPTIAGQTSFDSSYNGNILVNAMTLGLVKKNKIFYSKAAGLNKPVIYVGSKTGRDGIHGASMASASFDEKIEEKKNQPFKLVILLQKNFYLKLV
;
A
#
# COMPACT_ATOMS: atom_id res chain seq x y z
N MET A 1 31.16 2.29 5.28
CA MET A 1 30.88 0.85 5.44
C MET A 1 30.76 0.26 4.05
N GLU A 2 31.59 -0.72 3.71
CA GLU A 2 31.51 -1.38 2.42
C GLU A 2 30.38 -2.41 2.43
N VAL A 3 29.49 -2.35 1.43
CA VAL A 3 28.33 -3.25 1.34
C VAL A 3 28.78 -4.59 0.78
N ASN A 4 28.43 -5.66 1.47
CA ASN A 4 28.72 -7.04 1.07
C ASN A 4 27.44 -7.91 1.10
N GLU A 5 27.56 -9.17 0.68
CA GLU A 5 26.46 -10.14 0.64
C GLU A 5 25.76 -10.30 1.99
N LYS A 6 26.52 -10.30 3.10
CA LYS A 6 25.98 -10.43 4.45
C LYS A 6 25.03 -9.27 4.77
N ILE A 7 25.47 -8.04 4.50
CA ILE A 7 24.64 -6.84 4.72
C ILE A 7 23.40 -6.87 3.82
N ALA A 8 23.51 -7.36 2.59
CA ALA A 8 22.38 -7.50 1.68
C ALA A 8 21.32 -8.48 2.21
N ILE A 9 21.75 -9.63 2.76
CA ILE A 9 20.87 -10.61 3.38
C ILE A 9 20.19 -10.03 4.62
N GLU A 10 20.93 -9.27 5.45
CA GLU A 10 20.36 -8.55 6.60
C GLU A 10 19.30 -7.51 6.17
N HIS A 11 19.40 -6.97 4.95
CA HIS A 11 18.39 -6.09 4.33
C HIS A 11 17.24 -6.86 3.66
N GLY A 12 17.15 -8.18 3.81
CA GLY A 12 16.07 -9.00 3.27
C GLY A 12 16.18 -9.33 1.78
N LEU A 13 17.35 -9.12 1.18
CA LEU A 13 17.65 -9.57 -0.18
C LEU A 13 18.19 -11.00 -0.18
N LYS A 14 17.88 -11.76 -1.22
CA LYS A 14 18.50 -13.07 -1.43
C LYS A 14 19.91 -12.94 -2.00
N LYS A 15 20.72 -13.99 -1.85
CA LYS A 15 22.09 -14.05 -2.38
C LYS A 15 22.16 -13.81 -3.89
N ASP A 16 21.23 -14.40 -4.65
CA ASP A 16 21.09 -14.22 -6.09
C ASP A 16 20.61 -12.81 -6.46
N GLU A 17 19.72 -12.21 -5.65
CA GLU A 17 19.29 -10.81 -5.82
C GLU A 17 20.48 -9.85 -5.64
N TYR A 18 21.33 -10.05 -4.62
CA TYR A 18 22.54 -9.24 -4.42
C TYR A 18 23.52 -9.35 -5.59
N LYS A 19 23.81 -10.58 -6.04
CA LYS A 19 24.67 -10.78 -7.21
C LYS A 19 24.14 -10.03 -8.44
N LYS A 20 22.84 -10.12 -8.69
CA LYS A 20 22.17 -9.42 -9.79
C LYS A 20 22.26 -7.90 -9.66
N ILE A 21 22.19 -7.35 -8.45
CA ILE A 21 22.38 -5.91 -8.22
C ILE A 21 23.80 -5.49 -8.62
N CYS A 22 24.82 -6.23 -8.20
CA CYS A 22 26.20 -5.94 -8.58
C CYS A 22 26.40 -6.04 -10.10
N ASP A 23 25.78 -7.03 -10.75
CA ASP A 23 25.85 -7.21 -12.21
C ASP A 23 25.17 -6.06 -12.98
N LEU A 24 24.09 -5.48 -12.44
CA LEU A 24 23.39 -4.33 -13.02
C LEU A 24 24.18 -3.03 -12.85
N LEU A 25 24.77 -2.83 -11.68
CA LEU A 25 25.54 -1.61 -11.37
C LEU A 25 26.97 -1.65 -11.90
N LYS A 26 27.49 -2.83 -12.24
CA LYS A 26 28.91 -3.08 -12.57
C LYS A 26 29.88 -2.73 -11.43
N ARG A 27 29.37 -2.70 -10.20
CA ARG A 27 30.11 -2.45 -8.95
C ARG A 27 29.25 -2.87 -7.77
N ASN A 28 29.84 -2.87 -6.56
CA ASN A 28 29.07 -3.00 -5.34
C ASN A 28 28.15 -1.76 -5.13
N PRO A 29 26.90 -1.96 -4.70
CA PRO A 29 26.03 -0.85 -4.32
C PRO A 29 26.57 -0.15 -3.07
N ASN A 30 26.30 1.14 -2.91
CA ASN A 30 26.43 1.78 -1.60
C ASN A 30 25.22 1.45 -0.71
N LEU A 31 25.25 1.85 0.57
CA LEU A 31 24.20 1.50 1.52
C LEU A 31 22.82 2.05 1.12
N THR A 32 22.77 3.27 0.58
CA THR A 32 21.53 3.90 0.10
C THR A 32 20.95 3.14 -1.09
N GLU A 33 21.79 2.82 -2.08
CA GLU A 33 21.39 2.03 -3.26
C GLU A 33 20.87 0.65 -2.85
N LEU A 34 21.57 -0.03 -1.94
CA LEU A 34 21.12 -1.32 -1.40
C LEU A 34 19.75 -1.20 -0.73
N GLY A 35 19.54 -0.16 0.07
CA GLY A 35 18.26 0.13 0.71
C GLY A 35 17.14 0.34 -0.31
N ILE A 36 17.40 1.06 -1.40
CA ILE A 36 16.46 1.25 -2.51
C ILE A 36 16.13 -0.10 -3.17
N PHE A 37 17.12 -0.92 -3.48
CA PHE A 37 16.88 -2.25 -4.07
C PHE A 37 16.07 -3.15 -3.13
N SER A 38 16.42 -3.20 -1.84
CA SER A 38 15.67 -3.96 -0.83
C SER A 38 14.20 -3.53 -0.78
N ALA A 39 13.93 -2.22 -0.76
CA ALA A 39 12.57 -1.69 -0.72
C ALA A 39 11.78 -1.97 -2.01
N MET A 40 12.43 -1.96 -3.17
CA MET A 40 11.77 -2.13 -4.46
C MET A 40 11.60 -3.60 -4.87
N TRP A 41 12.47 -4.51 -4.41
CA TRP A 41 12.49 -5.92 -4.80
C TRP A 41 11.84 -6.86 -3.77
N ASN A 42 11.35 -6.33 -2.65
CA ASN A 42 10.53 -7.12 -1.72
C ASN A 42 9.22 -7.59 -2.37
N GLU A 43 8.55 -8.57 -1.75
CA GLU A 43 7.31 -9.15 -2.29
C GLU A 43 6.19 -8.10 -2.44
N HIS A 44 6.05 -7.24 -1.44
CA HIS A 44 5.02 -6.20 -1.40
C HIS A 44 5.08 -5.24 -2.61
N CYS A 45 6.27 -4.83 -3.04
CA CYS A 45 6.46 -3.92 -4.17
C CYS A 45 6.58 -4.66 -5.51
N SER A 46 7.27 -5.80 -5.55
CA SER A 46 7.62 -6.47 -6.80
C SER A 46 6.58 -7.48 -7.27
N TYR A 47 5.71 -7.97 -6.36
CA TYR A 47 4.76 -9.04 -6.62
C TYR A 47 5.43 -10.29 -7.23
N LYS A 48 6.69 -10.56 -6.87
CA LYS A 48 7.53 -11.54 -7.57
C LYS A 48 6.91 -12.95 -7.58
N SER A 49 6.20 -13.35 -6.52
CA SER A 49 5.48 -14.63 -6.50
C SER A 49 4.14 -14.57 -7.24
N SER A 50 3.37 -13.50 -7.06
CA SER A 50 1.98 -13.42 -7.50
C SER A 50 1.81 -12.94 -8.95
N ARG A 51 2.76 -12.15 -9.48
CA ARG A 51 2.69 -11.56 -10.82
C ARG A 51 2.49 -12.60 -11.93
N LEU A 52 3.10 -13.79 -11.80
CA LEU A 52 2.93 -14.89 -12.76
C LEU A 52 1.45 -15.32 -12.86
N HIS A 53 0.77 -15.39 -11.72
CA HIS A 53 -0.62 -15.82 -11.63
C HIS A 53 -1.57 -14.70 -12.05
N LEU A 54 -1.32 -13.46 -11.61
CA LEU A 54 -2.17 -12.30 -11.92
C LEU A 54 -2.25 -11.98 -13.41
N LYS A 55 -1.19 -12.29 -14.18
CA LYS A 55 -1.18 -12.13 -15.65
C LYS A 55 -2.23 -12.97 -16.38
N LYS A 56 -2.78 -14.01 -15.73
CA LYS A 56 -3.80 -14.90 -16.33
C LYS A 56 -5.21 -14.30 -16.27
N LEU A 57 -5.43 -13.25 -15.48
CA LEU A 57 -6.74 -12.65 -15.32
C LEU A 57 -7.11 -11.83 -16.57
N PRO A 58 -8.39 -11.82 -16.99
CA PRO A 58 -8.85 -10.97 -18.08
C PRO A 58 -8.82 -9.50 -17.67
N THR A 59 -8.17 -8.67 -18.48
CA THR A 59 -7.96 -7.24 -18.19
C THR A 59 -8.56 -6.29 -19.23
N LYS A 60 -9.17 -6.83 -20.29
CA LYS A 60 -9.74 -6.06 -21.39
C LYS A 60 -11.26 -6.19 -21.40
N GLY A 61 -11.93 -5.10 -21.73
CA GLY A 61 -13.38 -5.04 -21.91
C GLY A 61 -13.79 -3.71 -22.52
N LYS A 62 -14.98 -3.64 -23.13
CA LYS A 62 -15.45 -2.43 -23.85
C LYS A 62 -15.48 -1.18 -22.97
N LYS A 63 -15.83 -1.33 -21.69
CA LYS A 63 -15.89 -0.24 -20.71
C LYS A 63 -14.58 0.00 -19.97
N VAL A 64 -13.53 -0.79 -20.22
CA VAL A 64 -12.26 -0.63 -19.50
C VAL A 64 -11.45 0.47 -20.18
N ILE A 65 -11.37 1.63 -19.55
CA ILE A 65 -10.52 2.75 -19.99
C ILE A 65 -9.07 2.49 -19.56
N GLN A 66 -8.88 2.02 -18.32
CA GLN A 66 -7.56 1.69 -17.77
C GLN A 66 -7.64 0.41 -16.95
N GLY A 67 -6.93 -0.62 -17.40
CA GLY A 67 -6.70 -1.86 -16.66
C GLY A 67 -5.47 -1.78 -15.74
N PRO A 68 -4.92 -2.93 -15.29
CA PRO A 68 -3.70 -2.95 -14.48
C PRO A 68 -2.52 -2.25 -15.16
N GLY A 69 -1.76 -1.45 -14.41
CA GLY A 69 -0.56 -0.74 -14.89
C GLY A 69 -0.42 0.69 -14.38
N GLU A 70 -1.50 1.28 -13.89
CA GLU A 70 -1.54 2.59 -13.23
C GLU A 70 -1.94 2.43 -11.75
N ASN A 71 -2.01 3.54 -11.01
CA ASN A 71 -2.38 3.53 -9.60
C ASN A 71 -3.79 2.95 -9.35
N ALA A 72 -4.74 3.11 -10.27
CA ALA A 72 -6.09 2.60 -10.12
C ALA A 72 -6.70 2.17 -11.47
N GLY A 73 -7.73 1.32 -11.40
CA GLY A 73 -8.51 0.93 -12.56
C GLY A 73 -9.54 2.00 -12.91
N VAL A 74 -9.85 2.14 -14.20
CA VAL A 74 -10.83 3.13 -14.69
C VAL A 74 -11.82 2.47 -15.64
N ILE A 75 -13.10 2.68 -15.37
CA ILE A 75 -14.20 2.21 -16.20
C ILE A 75 -15.07 3.36 -16.70
N ASP A 76 -15.55 3.20 -17.92
CA ASP A 76 -16.54 4.04 -18.57
C ASP A 76 -17.93 3.78 -17.97
N ILE A 77 -18.68 4.85 -17.69
CA ILE A 77 -20.09 4.81 -17.26
C ILE A 77 -21.07 5.39 -18.29
N ASP A 78 -20.62 5.57 -19.53
CA ASP A 78 -21.39 5.91 -20.75
C ASP A 78 -22.09 7.29 -20.76
N ASP A 79 -21.72 8.22 -19.87
CA ASP A 79 -22.34 9.56 -19.76
C ASP A 79 -21.33 10.73 -19.91
N GLY A 80 -20.13 10.42 -20.43
CA GLY A 80 -19.01 11.37 -20.51
C GLY A 80 -18.09 11.34 -19.30
N ASP A 81 -18.46 10.60 -18.24
CA ASP A 81 -17.69 10.43 -17.02
C ASP A 81 -17.12 9.02 -16.93
N ALA A 82 -16.27 8.81 -15.93
CA ALA A 82 -15.63 7.54 -15.63
C ALA A 82 -15.55 7.35 -14.11
N ILE A 83 -15.55 6.08 -13.71
CA ILE A 83 -15.31 5.67 -12.32
C ILE A 83 -13.88 5.14 -12.21
N VAL A 84 -13.14 5.73 -11.28
CA VAL A 84 -11.82 5.28 -10.86
C VAL A 84 -11.95 4.50 -9.56
N PHE A 85 -11.35 3.32 -9.48
CA PHE A 85 -11.41 2.52 -8.27
C PHE A 85 -10.15 1.68 -8.07
N LYS A 86 -9.85 1.43 -6.80
CA LYS A 86 -8.79 0.52 -6.38
C LYS A 86 -9.16 -0.03 -5.00
N ILE A 87 -8.67 -1.22 -4.70
CA ILE A 87 -8.68 -1.81 -3.37
C ILE A 87 -7.24 -2.11 -2.93
N GLU A 88 -6.96 -1.88 -1.65
CA GLU A 88 -5.67 -2.17 -1.03
C GLU A 88 -5.85 -2.81 0.35
N SER A 89 -4.83 -3.53 0.80
CA SER A 89 -4.78 -4.15 2.13
C SER A 89 -3.79 -3.44 3.05
N HIS A 90 -4.12 -3.35 4.34
CA HIS A 90 -3.27 -2.78 5.37
C HIS A 90 -3.19 -3.67 6.62
N ASN A 91 -3.09 -4.98 6.38
CA ASN A 91 -3.26 -6.06 7.36
C ASN A 91 -2.28 -5.97 8.54
N HIS A 92 -0.98 -6.14 8.26
CA HIS A 92 0.05 -6.22 9.31
C HIS A 92 0.09 -4.97 10.19
N PRO A 93 0.08 -3.73 9.65
CA PRO A 93 0.04 -2.55 10.51
C PRO A 93 -1.27 -2.44 11.32
N SER A 94 -2.41 -2.86 10.76
CA SER A 94 -3.68 -2.85 11.49
C SER A 94 -3.76 -3.91 12.58
N PHE A 95 -2.98 -4.99 12.48
CA PHE A 95 -2.85 -5.96 13.56
C PHE A 95 -2.04 -5.41 14.75
N ILE A 96 -1.02 -4.60 14.48
CA ILE A 96 -0.11 -4.02 15.49
C ILE A 96 -0.70 -2.75 16.11
N GLU A 97 -1.14 -1.81 15.28
CA GLU A 97 -1.84 -0.60 15.70
C GLU A 97 -3.13 -0.44 14.87
N PRO A 98 -4.25 -1.03 15.34
CA PRO A 98 -5.55 -1.01 14.67
C PRO A 98 -6.02 0.34 14.14
N TYR A 99 -5.93 1.42 14.93
CA TYR A 99 -6.47 2.71 14.50
C TYR A 99 -5.60 3.31 13.38
N GLN A 100 -4.30 3.48 13.65
CA GLN A 100 -3.38 4.07 12.68
C GLN A 100 -3.22 3.20 11.43
N GLY A 101 -3.16 1.88 11.58
CA GLY A 101 -3.06 0.93 10.47
C GLY A 101 -4.25 1.03 9.52
N ALA A 102 -5.47 1.08 10.06
CA ALA A 102 -6.67 1.19 9.23
C ALA A 102 -6.83 2.60 8.62
N ALA A 103 -6.58 3.66 9.39
CA ALA A 103 -6.68 5.05 8.92
C ALA A 103 -5.71 5.33 7.75
N THR A 104 -4.47 4.85 7.86
CA THR A 104 -3.45 5.01 6.81
C THR A 104 -3.74 4.16 5.58
N GLY A 105 -4.39 3.00 5.75
CA GLY A 105 -4.98 2.21 4.68
C GLY A 105 -5.99 3.02 3.87
N VAL A 106 -6.98 3.63 4.54
CA VAL A 106 -7.99 4.50 3.91
C VAL A 106 -7.35 5.69 3.19
N GLY A 107 -6.43 6.39 3.86
CA GLY A 107 -5.75 7.53 3.25
C GLY A 107 -4.93 7.15 2.02
N GLY A 108 -4.30 5.98 2.04
CA GLY A 108 -3.56 5.44 0.90
C GLY A 108 -4.42 5.19 -0.31
N ILE A 109 -5.54 4.52 -0.12
CA ILE A 109 -6.40 4.15 -1.24
C ILE A 109 -7.12 5.36 -1.86
N MET A 110 -7.50 6.34 -1.03
CA MET A 110 -8.04 7.62 -1.50
C MET A 110 -7.04 8.35 -2.39
N ARG A 111 -5.77 8.31 -1.98
CA ARG A 111 -4.65 8.93 -2.66
C ARG A 111 -4.43 8.33 -4.05
N ASP A 112 -4.48 7.01 -4.18
CA ASP A 112 -4.36 6.37 -5.49
C ASP A 112 -5.44 6.82 -6.45
N VAL A 113 -6.70 6.88 -5.99
CA VAL A 113 -7.83 7.37 -6.78
C VAL A 113 -7.66 8.86 -7.14
N PHE A 114 -7.30 9.69 -6.15
CA PHE A 114 -7.08 11.12 -6.34
C PHE A 114 -6.03 11.41 -7.41
N THR A 115 -4.95 10.63 -7.47
CA THR A 115 -3.86 10.85 -8.45
C THR A 115 -4.25 10.62 -9.89
N MET A 116 -5.30 9.87 -10.13
CA MET A 116 -5.86 9.68 -11.46
C MET A 116 -6.71 10.87 -11.92
N GLY A 117 -6.80 11.95 -11.12
CA GLY A 117 -7.66 13.11 -11.38
C GLY A 117 -9.08 12.96 -10.86
N ALA A 118 -9.41 11.84 -10.23
CA ALA A 118 -10.75 11.57 -9.76
C ALA A 118 -11.00 12.19 -8.40
N ARG A 119 -12.22 12.70 -8.20
CA ARG A 119 -12.70 13.09 -6.88
C ARG A 119 -13.15 11.84 -6.14
N PRO A 120 -12.56 11.45 -4.99
CA PRO A 120 -13.13 10.40 -4.16
C PRO A 120 -14.58 10.73 -3.79
N ILE A 121 -15.47 9.75 -3.91
CA ILE A 121 -16.91 9.92 -3.63
C ILE A 121 -17.44 8.91 -2.62
N ALA A 122 -16.78 7.76 -2.48
CA ALA A 122 -17.21 6.71 -1.57
C ALA A 122 -16.05 5.77 -1.23
N ASN A 123 -16.09 5.20 -0.04
CA ASN A 123 -15.23 4.12 0.40
C ASN A 123 -16.03 2.84 0.64
N LEU A 124 -15.34 1.71 0.51
CA LEU A 124 -15.79 0.41 0.94
C LEU A 124 -14.69 -0.27 1.73
N ASN A 125 -15.05 -1.26 2.55
CA ASN A 125 -14.07 -2.07 3.26
C ASN A 125 -14.38 -3.57 3.21
N SER A 126 -13.35 -4.40 3.33
CA SER A 126 -13.48 -5.83 3.61
C SER A 126 -12.58 -6.14 4.79
N ILE A 127 -13.19 -6.37 5.94
CA ILE A 127 -12.52 -6.52 7.24
C ILE A 127 -12.81 -7.90 7.82
N HIS A 128 -11.76 -8.64 8.14
CA HIS A 128 -11.87 -10.02 8.64
C HIS A 128 -11.10 -10.13 9.94
N PHE A 129 -11.79 -10.61 10.96
CA PHE A 129 -11.26 -10.72 12.32
C PHE A 129 -11.26 -12.15 12.81
N GLY A 130 -10.46 -12.39 13.86
CA GLY A 130 -10.46 -13.65 14.59
C GLY A 130 -11.82 -14.01 15.18
N SER A 131 -11.89 -15.17 15.83
CA SER A 131 -13.06 -15.59 16.58
C SER A 131 -13.50 -14.49 17.58
N PRO A 132 -14.81 -14.24 17.76
CA PRO A 132 -15.31 -13.27 18.74
C PRO A 132 -14.91 -13.60 20.19
N GLN A 133 -14.58 -14.86 20.47
CA GLN A 133 -14.12 -15.33 21.78
C GLN A 133 -12.61 -15.06 21.99
N ASN A 134 -11.85 -14.75 20.94
CA ASN A 134 -10.44 -14.40 21.08
C ASN A 134 -10.29 -13.03 21.75
N LYS A 135 -9.45 -12.96 22.79
CA LYS A 135 -9.21 -11.76 23.61
C LYS A 135 -8.80 -10.52 22.79
N LYS A 136 -8.08 -10.70 21.67
CA LYS A 136 -7.60 -9.59 20.83
C LYS A 136 -8.70 -9.03 19.92
N THR A 137 -9.63 -9.87 19.45
CA THR A 137 -10.61 -9.54 18.41
C THR A 137 -11.38 -8.26 18.71
N LYS A 138 -11.89 -8.10 19.94
CA LYS A 138 -12.67 -6.92 20.33
C LYS A 138 -11.89 -5.61 20.19
N ASN A 139 -10.62 -5.61 20.58
CA ASN A 139 -9.76 -4.43 20.49
C ASN A 139 -9.36 -4.12 19.03
N LEU A 140 -9.05 -5.16 18.25
CA LEU A 140 -8.74 -5.03 16.83
C LEU A 140 -9.93 -4.46 16.05
N LEU A 141 -11.12 -5.02 16.24
CA LEU A 141 -12.36 -4.54 15.62
C LEU A 141 -12.61 -3.07 15.96
N ARG A 142 -12.57 -2.70 17.24
CA ARG A 142 -12.83 -1.33 17.69
C ARG A 142 -11.84 -0.34 17.05
N GLY A 143 -10.56 -0.67 17.08
CA GLY A 143 -9.53 0.23 16.56
C GLY A 143 -9.60 0.37 15.04
N VAL A 144 -9.79 -0.73 14.30
CA VAL A 144 -9.92 -0.70 12.84
C VAL A 144 -11.12 0.12 12.40
N VAL A 145 -12.30 -0.12 12.99
CA VAL A 145 -13.52 0.63 12.64
C VAL A 145 -13.36 2.12 12.96
N ASN A 146 -12.77 2.44 14.12
CA ASN A 146 -12.48 3.83 14.48
C ASN A 146 -11.46 4.48 13.55
N GLY A 147 -10.45 3.75 13.07
CA GLY A 147 -9.45 4.26 12.13
C GLY A 147 -10.06 4.54 10.75
N ILE A 148 -10.88 3.62 10.24
CA ILE A 148 -11.61 3.79 8.98
C ILE A 148 -12.54 5.01 9.06
N GLY A 149 -13.37 5.07 10.10
CA GLY A 149 -14.29 6.18 10.32
C GLY A 149 -13.55 7.50 10.56
N GLY A 150 -12.46 7.48 11.34
CA GLY A 150 -11.67 8.66 11.65
C GLY A 150 -11.12 9.35 10.41
N TYR A 151 -10.49 8.58 9.51
CA TYR A 151 -9.95 9.15 8.27
C TYR A 151 -11.06 9.54 7.28
N GLY A 152 -12.03 8.64 7.06
CA GLY A 152 -13.14 8.87 6.12
C GLY A 152 -13.98 10.10 6.47
N ASN A 153 -14.36 10.23 7.74
CA ASN A 153 -15.17 11.35 8.24
C ASN A 153 -14.39 12.68 8.17
N CYS A 154 -13.09 12.66 8.52
CA CYS A 154 -12.25 13.85 8.43
C CYS A 154 -12.12 14.35 6.98
N MET A 155 -12.02 13.44 6.01
CA MET A 155 -11.95 13.77 4.58
C MET A 155 -13.32 14.06 3.95
N GLY A 156 -14.42 13.85 4.69
CA GLY A 156 -15.79 14.01 4.16
C GLY A 156 -16.19 12.97 3.12
N ILE A 157 -15.57 11.78 3.13
CA ILE A 157 -15.85 10.71 2.16
C ILE A 157 -16.53 9.52 2.88
N PRO A 158 -17.80 9.21 2.56
CA PRO A 158 -18.56 8.20 3.29
C PRO A 158 -18.06 6.79 2.97
N THR A 159 -18.06 5.92 3.98
CA THR A 159 -17.95 4.45 3.77
C THR A 159 -19.35 3.89 3.59
N ILE A 160 -19.70 3.49 2.37
CA ILE A 160 -21.10 3.22 1.98
C ILE A 160 -21.46 1.72 1.96
N ALA A 161 -20.46 0.85 1.91
CA ALA A 161 -20.66 -0.60 1.86
C ALA A 161 -19.41 -1.33 2.35
N GLY A 162 -19.55 -2.62 2.62
CA GLY A 162 -18.42 -3.45 2.98
C GLY A 162 -18.80 -4.85 3.40
N GLN A 163 -17.80 -5.60 3.84
CA GLN A 163 -17.92 -6.95 4.36
C GLN A 163 -17.19 -7.05 5.69
N THR A 164 -17.88 -7.57 6.71
CA THR A 164 -17.26 -7.95 7.98
C THR A 164 -17.40 -9.45 8.18
N SER A 165 -16.29 -10.13 8.48
CA SER A 165 -16.28 -11.57 8.76
C SER A 165 -15.52 -11.89 10.04
N PHE A 166 -15.90 -12.99 10.68
CA PHE A 166 -15.24 -13.52 11.87
C PHE A 166 -14.96 -15.01 11.68
N ASP A 167 -13.69 -15.40 11.77
CA ASP A 167 -13.27 -16.80 11.69
C ASP A 167 -12.01 -17.02 12.53
N SER A 168 -11.87 -18.21 13.13
CA SER A 168 -10.72 -18.52 14.00
C SER A 168 -9.39 -18.52 13.25
N SER A 169 -9.38 -18.72 11.94
CA SER A 169 -8.17 -18.61 11.09
C SER A 169 -7.53 -17.21 11.13
N TYR A 170 -8.31 -16.16 11.41
CA TYR A 170 -7.80 -14.78 11.54
C TYR A 170 -7.36 -14.41 12.96
N ASN A 171 -7.27 -15.38 13.88
CA ASN A 171 -6.79 -15.13 15.25
C ASN A 171 -5.33 -14.64 15.28
N GLY A 172 -4.50 -15.12 14.35
CA GLY A 172 -3.08 -14.76 14.24
C GLY A 172 -2.82 -13.49 13.44
N ASN A 173 -3.68 -13.18 12.46
CA ASN A 173 -3.58 -11.99 11.64
C ASN A 173 -4.94 -11.62 11.04
N ILE A 174 -5.29 -10.33 11.10
CA ILE A 174 -6.55 -9.81 10.56
C ILE A 174 -6.38 -9.35 9.11
N LEU A 175 -7.48 -9.26 8.37
CA LEU A 175 -7.51 -8.62 7.06
C LEU A 175 -8.20 -7.27 7.17
N VAL A 176 -7.56 -6.23 6.65
CA VAL A 176 -8.11 -4.88 6.60
C VAL A 176 -7.89 -4.35 5.19
N ASN A 177 -8.90 -4.53 4.35
CA ASN A 177 -8.90 -4.02 2.99
C ASN A 177 -9.77 -2.77 2.89
N ALA A 178 -9.24 -1.74 2.26
CA ALA A 178 -9.93 -0.48 1.97
C ALA A 178 -10.02 -0.30 0.46
N MET A 179 -11.19 0.13 0.00
CA MET A 179 -11.47 0.46 -1.40
C MET A 179 -12.00 1.89 -1.46
N THR A 180 -11.59 2.63 -2.49
CA THR A 180 -12.16 3.94 -2.80
C THR A 180 -12.67 3.97 -4.23
N LEU A 181 -13.82 4.62 -4.40
CA LEU A 181 -14.42 4.99 -5.68
C LEU A 181 -14.24 6.50 -5.88
N GLY A 182 -13.87 6.89 -7.10
CA GLY A 182 -13.79 8.28 -7.51
C GLY A 182 -14.47 8.53 -8.84
N LEU A 183 -14.97 9.76 -9.02
CA LEU A 183 -15.60 10.23 -10.25
C LEU A 183 -14.65 11.18 -10.98
N VAL A 184 -14.55 11.02 -12.30
CA VAL A 184 -13.72 11.88 -13.16
C VAL A 184 -14.38 12.08 -14.52
N LYS A 185 -14.19 13.25 -15.14
CA LYS A 185 -14.51 13.43 -16.56
C LYS A 185 -13.52 12.62 -17.39
N LYS A 186 -13.96 11.92 -18.44
CA LYS A 186 -13.06 11.08 -19.27
C LYS A 186 -11.83 11.83 -19.80
N ASN A 187 -11.98 13.10 -20.15
CA ASN A 187 -10.90 13.95 -20.65
C ASN A 187 -10.02 14.58 -19.55
N LYS A 188 -10.23 14.24 -18.27
CA LYS A 188 -9.46 14.74 -17.12
C LYS A 188 -8.78 13.62 -16.33
N ILE A 189 -8.67 12.43 -16.90
CA ILE A 189 -7.91 11.32 -16.31
C ILE A 189 -6.42 11.64 -16.43
N PHE A 190 -5.71 11.58 -15.30
CA PHE A 190 -4.26 11.70 -15.26
C PHE A 190 -3.60 10.34 -15.20
N TYR A 191 -2.52 10.17 -15.96
CA TYR A 191 -1.71 8.96 -16.01
C TYR A 191 -0.31 9.27 -15.47
N SER A 192 0.36 8.26 -14.90
CA SER A 192 1.69 8.38 -14.31
C SER A 192 2.82 8.40 -15.36
N LYS A 193 2.67 9.22 -16.41
CA LYS A 193 3.69 9.41 -17.45
C LYS A 193 4.34 10.79 -17.34
N ALA A 194 5.63 10.77 -17.02
CA ALA A 194 6.49 11.92 -17.21
C ALA A 194 6.86 12.04 -18.68
N ALA A 195 6.29 13.02 -19.38
CA ALA A 195 6.64 13.29 -20.77
C ALA A 195 7.45 14.59 -20.86
N GLY A 196 8.64 14.50 -21.46
CA GLY A 196 9.49 15.66 -21.76
C GLY A 196 10.74 15.77 -20.89
N LEU A 197 11.80 16.33 -21.47
CA LEU A 197 13.03 16.70 -20.76
C LEU A 197 12.84 18.04 -20.04
N ASN A 198 13.63 18.30 -18.99
CA ASN A 198 13.66 19.57 -18.25
C ASN A 198 12.32 19.98 -17.59
N LYS A 199 11.52 18.98 -17.21
CA LYS A 199 10.28 19.19 -16.47
C LYS A 199 10.51 19.21 -14.96
N PRO A 200 9.97 20.20 -14.22
CA PRO A 200 10.10 20.21 -12.76
C PRO A 200 9.43 18.99 -12.12
N VAL A 201 10.09 18.46 -11.09
CA VAL A 201 9.55 17.47 -10.18
C VAL A 201 9.05 18.21 -8.94
N ILE A 202 7.74 18.14 -8.69
CA ILE A 202 7.12 18.83 -7.56
C ILE A 202 6.77 17.83 -6.46
N TYR A 203 7.20 18.16 -5.25
CA TYR A 203 6.82 17.48 -4.02
C TYR A 203 5.63 18.21 -3.38
N VAL A 204 4.51 17.51 -3.17
CA VAL A 204 3.32 18.06 -2.51
C VAL A 204 2.93 17.17 -1.34
N GLY A 205 2.90 17.72 -0.13
CA GLY A 205 2.51 16.99 1.07
C GLY A 205 3.18 17.50 2.35
N SER A 206 3.09 16.70 3.40
CA SER A 206 3.79 16.91 4.68
C SER A 206 5.31 16.83 4.50
N LYS A 207 6.10 17.33 5.46
CA LYS A 207 7.55 17.15 5.42
C LYS A 207 7.90 15.66 5.61
N THR A 208 8.93 15.18 4.91
CA THR A 208 9.43 13.82 5.09
C THR A 208 10.00 13.63 6.50
N GLY A 209 9.34 12.76 7.29
CA GLY A 209 9.80 12.32 8.60
C GLY A 209 10.53 10.99 8.55
N ARG A 210 10.84 10.44 9.73
CA ARG A 210 11.43 9.09 9.86
C ARG A 210 10.37 7.98 9.88
N ASP A 211 9.14 8.27 9.51
CA ASP A 211 8.05 7.33 9.71
C ASP A 211 7.99 6.27 8.58
N GLY A 212 7.78 5.02 8.97
CA GLY A 212 7.64 3.87 8.07
C GLY A 212 8.93 3.27 7.56
N ILE A 213 10.09 3.62 8.12
CA ILE A 213 11.36 3.02 7.70
C ILE A 213 11.29 1.50 7.90
N HIS A 214 11.41 0.75 6.80
CA HIS A 214 11.20 -0.71 6.66
C HIS A 214 9.75 -1.23 6.59
N GLY A 215 8.74 -0.38 6.40
CA GLY A 215 7.33 -0.79 6.37
C GLY A 215 7.00 -1.89 5.35
N ALA A 216 7.46 -1.76 4.09
CA ALA A 216 7.21 -2.74 3.03
C ALA A 216 7.94 -4.08 3.28
N SER A 217 9.14 -4.04 3.85
CA SER A 217 9.90 -5.23 4.24
C SER A 217 9.24 -5.96 5.41
N MET A 218 8.70 -5.23 6.40
CA MET A 218 7.95 -5.82 7.51
C MET A 218 6.61 -6.42 7.07
N ALA A 219 5.92 -5.81 6.10
CA ALA A 219 4.68 -6.36 5.54
C ALA A 219 4.91 -7.67 4.75
N SER A 220 6.16 -7.98 4.40
CA SER A 220 6.55 -9.21 3.69
C SER A 220 7.05 -10.32 4.62
N ALA A 221 7.09 -10.09 5.94
CA ALA A 221 7.59 -11.07 6.93
C ALA A 221 6.45 -11.95 7.49
N SER A 222 6.74 -13.23 7.74
CA SER A 222 5.82 -14.18 8.39
C SER A 222 5.71 -13.94 9.90
N PHE A 223 4.56 -14.27 10.49
CA PHE A 223 4.35 -14.19 11.93
C PHE A 223 5.03 -15.37 12.64
N ASP A 224 6.09 -15.10 13.40
CA ASP A 224 6.65 -16.03 14.39
C ASP A 224 6.31 -15.55 15.81
N GLU A 225 6.30 -16.47 16.79
CA GLU A 225 5.84 -16.26 18.18
C GLU A 225 6.56 -15.14 18.98
N LYS A 226 7.64 -14.54 18.45
CA LYS A 226 8.47 -13.52 19.11
C LYS A 226 8.02 -12.07 18.89
N ILE A 227 6.72 -11.80 18.85
CA ILE A 227 6.19 -10.43 18.64
C ILE A 227 6.26 -9.59 19.92
N GLU A 228 6.16 -10.20 21.10
CA GLU A 228 6.10 -9.45 22.35
C GLU A 228 7.39 -8.67 22.65
N GLU A 229 8.55 -9.17 22.22
CA GLU A 229 9.84 -8.50 22.40
C GLU A 229 10.01 -7.27 21.50
N LYS A 230 9.32 -7.21 20.35
CA LYS A 230 9.46 -6.08 19.44
C LYS A 230 8.76 -4.82 19.95
N LYS A 231 7.80 -4.90 20.88
CA LYS A 231 6.95 -3.78 21.37
C LYS A 231 7.69 -2.59 22.02
N ASN A 232 8.97 -2.69 22.35
CA ASN A 232 9.71 -1.68 23.12
C ASN A 232 10.47 -0.62 22.30
N GLN A 233 10.41 -0.61 20.98
CA GLN A 233 10.87 0.54 20.18
C GLN A 233 9.72 1.54 20.02
N PRO A 234 9.91 2.87 20.03
CA PRO A 234 8.80 3.82 19.90
C PRO A 234 8.03 3.61 18.58
N PHE A 235 6.94 2.85 18.62
CA PHE A 235 6.10 2.40 17.48
C PHE A 235 5.27 3.51 16.81
N LYS A 236 5.46 4.78 17.19
CA LYS A 236 4.94 5.94 16.42
C LYS A 236 5.50 6.00 14.98
N LEU A 237 6.51 5.18 14.68
CA LEU A 237 7.43 5.39 13.58
C LEU A 237 7.29 4.39 12.41
N VAL A 238 6.20 3.62 12.31
CA VAL A 238 5.99 2.63 11.22
C VAL A 238 5.14 3.19 10.04
N ILE A 239 4.85 4.49 10.03
CA ILE A 239 3.64 5.01 9.37
C ILE A 239 3.80 5.68 7.98
N LEU A 240 4.97 6.15 7.50
CA LEU A 240 5.01 7.07 6.32
C LEU A 240 5.65 6.61 5.01
N LEU A 241 6.44 5.54 4.93
CA LEU A 241 7.36 5.42 3.78
C LEU A 241 6.76 5.15 2.39
N GLN A 242 5.50 4.78 2.26
CA GLN A 242 4.91 4.60 0.92
C GLN A 242 3.93 5.68 0.49
N LYS A 243 3.59 6.65 1.36
CA LYS A 243 2.25 7.21 1.28
C LYS A 243 2.10 8.70 1.62
N ASN A 244 3.19 9.46 1.79
CA ASN A 244 3.14 10.94 1.77
C ASN A 244 3.85 11.56 0.56
N PHE A 245 4.24 10.74 -0.42
CA PHE A 245 5.03 11.19 -1.55
C PHE A 245 4.17 11.29 -2.79
N TYR A 246 4.00 12.51 -3.28
CA TYR A 246 3.70 12.75 -4.67
C TYR A 246 4.86 13.49 -5.30
N LEU A 247 5.63 12.77 -6.13
CA LEU A 247 6.39 13.39 -7.20
C LEU A 247 5.43 13.56 -8.37
N LYS A 248 5.00 14.79 -8.62
CA LYS A 248 4.34 15.13 -9.89
C LYS A 248 5.39 15.74 -10.81
N LEU A 249 5.64 15.10 -11.95
CA LEU A 249 6.36 15.71 -13.06
C LEU A 249 5.36 16.60 -13.80
N VAL A 250 5.64 17.91 -13.86
CA VAL A 250 4.83 18.93 -14.56
C VAL A 250 5.55 19.38 -15.82
#